data_AF-A0A9E9L8L7-F1
#
_entry.id   AF-A0A9E9L8L7-F1
#
_cell.length_a   1.000
_cell.length_b   1.000
_cell.length_c   1.000
_cell.angle_alpha   90.00
_cell.angle_beta   90.00
_cell.angle_gamma   90.00
#
_symmetry.space_group_name_H-M   'P 1'
#
loop_
_entity.id
_entity.type
_entity.pdbx_description
1 polymer ?
#
loop_
_entity_poly.entity_id
_entity_poly.type
_entity_poly.pdbx_seq_one_letter_code
_entity_poly.pdbx_strand_id
1 'polypeptide(L)'
;MGCRLLLSATVLTLLITSFFSEVHSASFKIVNKCRRTIWPGLLSGAGTAQLPTTGFALKSGKSKTITIPKSWSGRMWGRTHCGRDSSGKLSCLTGDCGSGKLECAGSGAKPPATLAEFTQSWG
;
A
#
# COMPACT_ATOMS: atom_id res chain seq x y z
N MET A 1 15.92 15.25 51.12
CA MET A 1 15.62 13.99 50.36
C MET A 1 14.84 14.22 49.06
N GLY A 2 14.01 15.26 48.93
CA GLY A 2 13.18 15.50 47.72
C GLY A 2 13.92 15.83 46.41
N CYS A 3 14.99 16.63 46.45
CA CYS A 3 15.71 17.04 45.22
C CYS A 3 16.38 15.86 44.49
N ARG A 4 16.95 14.90 45.25
CA ARG A 4 17.58 13.69 44.68
C ARG A 4 16.55 12.74 44.03
N LEU A 5 15.34 12.65 44.58
CA LEU A 5 14.24 11.89 43.97
C LEU A 5 13.77 12.53 42.65
N LEU A 6 13.65 13.87 42.62
CA LEU A 6 13.26 14.60 41.43
C LEU A 6 14.27 14.45 40.29
N LEU A 7 15.57 14.55 40.59
CA LEU A 7 16.65 14.30 39.63
C LEU A 7 16.60 12.87 39.06
N SER A 8 16.43 11.87 39.92
CA SER A 8 16.32 10.46 39.49
C SER A 8 15.12 10.22 38.57
N ALA A 9 13.96 10.78 38.91
CA ALA A 9 12.75 10.67 38.09
C ALA A 9 12.92 11.34 36.71
N THR A 10 13.57 12.51 36.64
CA THR A 10 13.85 13.19 35.37
C THR A 10 14.82 12.41 34.48
N VAL A 11 15.88 11.83 35.05
CA VAL A 11 16.87 11.01 34.32
C VAL A 11 16.22 9.74 33.77
N LEU A 12 15.38 9.08 34.57
CA LEU A 12 14.65 7.88 34.13
C LEU A 12 13.68 8.20 32.98
N THR A 13 13.02 9.36 33.03
CA THR A 13 12.10 9.81 31.97
C THR A 13 12.86 10.13 30.67
N LEU A 14 14.04 10.75 30.74
CA LEU A 14 14.89 10.99 29.57
C LEU A 14 15.41 9.69 28.94
N LEU A 15 15.81 8.72 29.77
CA LEU A 15 16.23 7.40 29.29
C LEU A 15 15.09 6.67 28.56
N ILE A 16 13.88 6.66 29.13
CA ILE A 16 12.72 6.01 28.50
C ILE A 16 12.38 6.66 27.15
N THR A 17 12.48 7.99 27.06
CA THR A 17 12.17 8.70 25.80
C THR A 17 13.21 8.50 24.70
N SER A 18 14.46 8.20 25.05
CA SER A 18 15.52 7.89 24.07
C SER A 18 15.39 6.53 23.37
N PHE A 19 14.52 5.63 23.83
CA PHE A 19 14.26 4.33 23.19
C PHE A 19 13.13 4.36 22.14
N PHE A 20 12.44 5.48 21.95
CA PHE A 20 11.44 5.56 20.89
C PHE A 20 12.12 5.72 19.54
N SER A 21 12.24 4.62 18.81
CA SER A 21 12.61 4.66 17.39
C SER A 21 11.47 5.30 16.61
N GLU A 22 11.74 6.39 15.90
CA GLU A 22 10.76 7.01 15.00
C GLU A 22 10.45 6.02 13.86
N VAL A 23 9.22 5.48 13.87
CA VAL A 23 8.70 4.70 12.76
C VAL A 23 8.17 5.70 11.73
N HIS A 24 8.98 6.11 10.74
CA HIS A 24 8.34 6.71 9.56
C HIS A 24 7.53 5.62 8.86
N SER A 25 6.25 5.89 8.70
CA SER A 25 5.38 5.09 7.85
C SER A 25 5.36 5.77 6.49
N ALA A 26 5.70 5.03 5.43
CA ALA A 26 5.51 5.52 4.08
C ALA A 26 4.04 5.32 3.67
N SER A 27 3.51 6.21 2.85
CA SER A 27 2.16 6.09 2.33
C SER A 27 2.11 6.48 0.86
N PHE A 28 1.40 5.70 0.07
CA PHE A 28 1.15 6.03 -1.33
C PHE A 28 -0.28 6.52 -1.49
N LYS A 29 -0.43 7.74 -2.00
CA LYS A 29 -1.73 8.31 -2.38
C LYS A 29 -1.96 8.07 -3.87
N ILE A 30 -2.82 7.11 -4.19
CA ILE A 30 -3.21 6.78 -5.56
C ILE A 30 -4.35 7.72 -5.96
N VAL A 31 -4.17 8.50 -7.02
CA VAL A 31 -5.14 9.50 -7.50
C VAL A 31 -5.57 9.15 -8.91
N ASN A 32 -6.88 8.99 -9.13
CA ASN A 32 -7.43 8.83 -10.47
C ASN A 32 -7.79 10.20 -11.07
N LYS A 33 -6.94 10.71 -11.96
CA LYS A 33 -7.21 11.93 -12.76
C LYS A 33 -7.84 11.63 -14.12
N CYS A 34 -8.10 10.37 -14.46
CA CYS A 34 -8.77 9.99 -15.69
C CYS A 34 -10.28 10.24 -15.58
N ARG A 35 -10.94 10.51 -16.72
CA ARG A 35 -12.41 10.71 -16.79
C ARG A 35 -13.25 9.44 -16.64
N ARG A 36 -12.62 8.31 -16.26
CA ARG A 36 -13.26 6.99 -16.14
C ARG A 36 -12.82 6.32 -14.84
N THR A 37 -13.61 5.38 -14.34
CA THR A 37 -13.18 4.52 -13.24
C THR A 37 -11.98 3.70 -13.68
N ILE A 38 -10.99 3.58 -12.80
CA ILE A 38 -9.87 2.65 -12.92
C ILE A 38 -9.92 1.68 -11.75
N TRP A 39 -9.28 0.54 -11.89
CA TRP A 39 -9.19 -0.44 -10.81
C TRP A 39 -7.72 -0.70 -10.50
N PRO A 40 -7.09 0.04 -9.58
CA PRO A 40 -5.71 -0.21 -9.23
C PRO A 40 -5.51 -1.66 -8.76
N GLY A 41 -4.39 -2.25 -9.17
CA GLY A 41 -3.87 -3.52 -8.68
C GLY A 41 -2.55 -3.26 -7.94
N LEU A 42 -2.34 -3.99 -6.85
CA LEU A 42 -1.18 -3.86 -5.99
C LEU A 42 -0.62 -5.26 -5.72
N LEU A 43 0.69 -5.40 -5.85
CA LEU A 43 1.40 -6.64 -5.59
C LEU A 43 2.62 -6.36 -4.73
N SER A 44 2.65 -6.94 -3.54
CA SER A 44 3.85 -6.98 -2.71
C SER A 44 4.82 -8.02 -3.27
N GLY A 45 6.11 -7.70 -3.30
CA GLY A 45 7.18 -8.60 -3.69
C GLY A 45 7.34 -9.79 -2.72
N ALA A 46 8.10 -10.80 -3.15
CA ALA A 46 8.41 -11.94 -2.29
C ALA A 46 9.21 -11.50 -1.05
N GLY A 47 8.91 -12.08 0.10
CA GLY A 47 9.62 -11.81 1.36
C GLY A 47 9.27 -10.47 2.04
N THR A 48 8.33 -9.70 1.50
CA THR A 48 7.83 -8.48 2.17
C THR A 48 6.40 -8.63 2.68
N ALA A 49 6.02 -7.76 3.61
CA ALA A 49 4.69 -7.73 4.19
C ALA A 49 3.62 -7.41 3.14
N GLN A 50 2.46 -8.06 3.23
CA GLN A 50 1.35 -7.80 2.34
C GLN A 50 0.65 -6.48 2.67
N LEU A 51 0.23 -5.76 1.64
CA LEU A 51 -0.61 -4.58 1.78
C LEU A 51 -2.04 -4.99 2.20
N PRO A 52 -2.79 -4.08 2.86
CA PRO A 52 -4.16 -4.36 3.32
C PRO A 52 -5.17 -4.59 2.18
N THR A 53 -4.78 -4.31 0.93
CA THR A 53 -5.55 -4.58 -0.28
C THR A 53 -4.60 -4.81 -1.45
N THR A 54 -4.97 -5.69 -2.35
CA THR A 54 -4.32 -6.01 -3.62
C THR A 54 -5.09 -5.49 -4.83
N GLY A 55 -6.30 -4.94 -4.63
CA GLY A 55 -7.02 -4.26 -5.68
C GLY A 55 -8.34 -3.62 -5.24
N PHE A 56 -8.68 -2.49 -5.85
CA PHE A 56 -9.91 -1.74 -5.53
C PHE A 56 -10.40 -0.94 -6.74
N ALA A 57 -11.64 -0.45 -6.68
CA ALA A 57 -12.19 0.46 -7.69
C ALA A 57 -11.94 1.92 -7.28
N LEU A 58 -11.55 2.76 -8.23
CA LEU A 58 -11.27 4.19 -7.98
C LEU A 58 -11.97 5.04 -9.05
N LYS A 59 -13.05 5.72 -8.65
CA LYS A 59 -13.84 6.60 -9.53
C LYS A 59 -13.01 7.82 -10.00
N SER A 60 -13.43 8.44 -11.11
CA SER A 60 -12.83 9.67 -11.63
C SER A 60 -12.74 10.75 -10.55
N GLY A 61 -11.58 11.41 -10.46
CA GLY A 61 -11.31 12.49 -9.51
C GLY A 61 -11.13 12.04 -8.05
N LYS A 62 -11.23 10.74 -7.75
CA LYS A 62 -11.04 10.21 -6.38
C LYS A 62 -9.62 9.74 -6.14
N SER A 63 -9.27 9.66 -4.86
CA SER A 63 -7.99 9.12 -4.41
C SER A 63 -8.16 8.13 -3.28
N LYS A 64 -7.21 7.22 -3.13
CA LYS A 64 -7.09 6.33 -1.98
C LYS A 64 -5.64 6.31 -1.50
N THR A 65 -5.45 6.46 -0.19
CA THR A 65 -4.13 6.35 0.44
C THR A 65 -3.94 4.95 0.98
N ILE A 66 -2.77 4.36 0.74
CA ILE A 66 -2.36 3.05 1.22
C ILE A 66 -1.11 3.23 2.08
N THR A 67 -1.18 2.78 3.33
CA THR A 67 -0.04 2.71 4.23
C THR A 67 0.88 1.58 3.80
N ILE A 68 2.18 1.86 3.74
CA ILE A 68 3.20 0.94 3.23
C ILE A 68 4.05 0.46 4.40
N PRO A 69 4.18 -0.87 4.60
CA PRO A 69 5.05 -1.43 5.62
C PRO A 69 6.51 -0.99 5.44
N LYS A 70 7.28 -1.05 6.53
CA LYS A 70 8.74 -0.90 6.43
C LYS A 70 9.32 -1.99 5.53
N SER A 71 10.37 -1.63 4.80
CA SER A 71 11.10 -2.53 3.90
C SER A 71 10.20 -3.18 2.83
N TRP A 72 9.18 -2.45 2.38
CA TRP A 72 8.29 -2.91 1.34
C TRP A 72 8.90 -2.76 -0.05
N SER A 73 8.82 -3.83 -0.82
CA SER A 73 9.10 -3.83 -2.26
C SER A 73 7.88 -4.38 -2.98
N GLY A 74 7.57 -3.84 -4.14
CA GLY A 74 6.45 -4.32 -4.93
C GLY A 74 6.11 -3.38 -6.07
N ARG A 75 4.93 -3.63 -6.65
CA ARG A 75 4.46 -2.93 -7.84
C ARG A 75 2.97 -2.60 -7.77
N MET A 76 2.61 -1.53 -8.45
CA MET A 76 1.25 -1.05 -8.60
C MET A 76 0.95 -0.78 -10.07
N TRP A 77 -0.29 -0.97 -10.48
CA TRP A 77 -0.71 -0.70 -11.86
C TRP A 77 -2.19 -0.30 -11.92
N GLY A 78 -2.59 0.30 -13.04
CA GLY A 78 -3.99 0.58 -13.32
C GLY A 78 -4.62 -0.51 -14.17
N ARG A 79 -5.78 -1.03 -13.77
CA ARG A 79 -6.67 -1.80 -14.66
C ARG A 79 -7.74 -0.89 -15.25
N THR A 80 -8.09 -1.09 -16.51
CA THR A 80 -9.11 -0.28 -17.18
C THR A 80 -10.12 -1.13 -17.96
N HIS A 81 -11.29 -0.55 -18.22
CA HIS A 81 -12.41 -1.21 -18.89
C HIS A 81 -12.77 -2.55 -18.23
N CYS A 82 -12.93 -2.54 -16.91
CA CYS A 82 -13.30 -3.72 -16.16
C CYS A 82 -14.83 -3.92 -16.13
N GLY A 83 -15.26 -5.17 -16.25
CA GLY A 83 -16.67 -5.57 -16.19
C GLY A 83 -16.81 -6.92 -15.48
N ARG A 84 -18.02 -7.21 -14.98
CA ARG A 84 -18.36 -8.52 -14.43
C ARG A 84 -19.22 -9.28 -15.43
N ASP A 85 -18.91 -10.55 -15.66
CA ASP A 85 -19.76 -11.43 -16.45
C ASP A 85 -20.97 -11.94 -15.65
N SER A 86 -21.81 -12.77 -16.29
CA SER A 86 -23.00 -13.38 -15.67
C SER A 86 -22.69 -14.31 -14.50
N SER A 87 -21.46 -14.84 -14.42
CA SER A 87 -20.98 -15.64 -13.28
C SER A 87 -20.46 -14.75 -12.13
N GLY A 88 -20.45 -13.44 -12.33
CA GLY A 88 -19.93 -12.47 -11.38
C GLY A 88 -18.41 -12.36 -11.39
N LYS A 89 -17.71 -12.96 -12.35
CA LYS A 89 -16.25 -12.87 -12.48
C LYS A 89 -15.86 -11.51 -13.06
N LEU A 90 -14.94 -10.81 -12.40
CA LEU A 90 -14.39 -9.55 -12.89
C LEU A 90 -13.25 -9.82 -13.89
N SER A 91 -13.31 -9.18 -15.05
CA SER A 91 -12.22 -9.13 -16.02
C SER A 91 -11.99 -7.68 -16.47
N CYS A 92 -10.76 -7.37 -16.89
CA CYS A 92 -10.39 -6.06 -17.41
C CYS A 92 -9.73 -6.18 -18.78
N LEU A 93 -9.91 -5.17 -19.64
CA LEU A 93 -9.28 -5.17 -20.96
C LEU A 93 -7.76 -4.96 -20.88
N THR A 94 -7.31 -4.11 -19.95
CA THR A 94 -5.88 -3.84 -19.73
C THR A 94 -5.50 -4.05 -18.28
N GLY A 95 -4.29 -4.57 -18.06
CA GLY A 95 -3.72 -4.81 -16.73
C GLY A 95 -4.45 -5.86 -15.88
N ASP A 96 -5.37 -6.65 -16.46
CA ASP A 96 -6.10 -7.69 -15.73
C ASP A 96 -5.17 -8.59 -14.93
N CYS A 97 -5.51 -8.90 -13.69
CA CYS A 97 -4.68 -9.77 -12.84
C CYS A 97 -5.16 -11.23 -12.82
N GLY A 98 -6.18 -11.57 -13.60
CA GLY A 98 -6.63 -12.96 -13.78
C GLY A 98 -7.28 -13.61 -12.57
N SER A 99 -7.41 -12.92 -11.43
CA SER A 99 -8.03 -13.49 -10.22
C SER A 99 -9.55 -13.70 -10.35
N GLY A 100 -10.17 -13.09 -11.36
CA GLY A 100 -11.64 -13.06 -11.49
C GLY A 100 -12.32 -12.18 -10.44
N LYS A 101 -11.56 -11.44 -9.64
CA LYS A 101 -12.05 -10.66 -8.49
C LYS A 101 -11.48 -9.25 -8.52
N LEU A 102 -12.03 -8.38 -7.65
CA LEU A 102 -11.52 -7.04 -7.45
C LEU A 102 -10.11 -7.05 -6.87
N GLU A 103 -9.90 -7.89 -5.86
CA GLU A 103 -8.60 -8.20 -5.27
C GLU A 103 -7.78 -9.08 -6.21
N CYS A 104 -6.49 -8.79 -6.35
CA CYS A 104 -5.58 -9.56 -7.20
C CYS A 104 -4.92 -10.75 -6.49
N ALA A 105 -4.97 -10.81 -5.16
CA ALA A 105 -4.61 -11.98 -4.35
C ALA A 105 -3.24 -12.59 -4.70
N GLY A 106 -2.22 -11.75 -4.92
CA GLY A 106 -0.87 -12.18 -5.27
C GLY A 106 -0.60 -12.32 -6.78
N SER A 107 -1.63 -12.22 -7.62
CA SER A 107 -1.46 -12.23 -9.08
C SER A 107 -0.99 -10.87 -9.61
N GLY A 108 -0.05 -10.90 -10.56
CA GLY A 108 0.43 -9.72 -11.28
C GLY A 108 -0.45 -9.31 -12.46
N ALA A 109 -0.17 -8.14 -13.02
CA ALA A 109 -0.84 -7.64 -14.22
C ALA A 109 -0.49 -8.47 -15.46
N LYS A 110 -1.49 -8.79 -16.28
CA LYS A 110 -1.29 -9.27 -17.65
C LYS A 110 -0.95 -8.08 -18.57
N PRO A 111 0.10 -8.18 -19.41
CA PRO A 111 0.43 -7.15 -20.38
C PRO A 111 -0.68 -6.90 -21.42
N PRO A 112 -0.82 -5.66 -21.95
CA PRO A 112 -0.04 -4.48 -21.61
C PRO A 112 -0.49 -3.84 -20.28
N ALA A 113 0.48 -3.41 -19.48
CA ALA A 113 0.25 -2.71 -18.22
C ALA A 113 1.40 -1.73 -17.92
N THR A 114 1.07 -0.49 -17.58
CA THR A 114 2.05 0.43 -16.98
C THR A 114 2.23 0.05 -15.52
N LEU A 115 3.47 -0.19 -15.12
CA LEU A 115 3.84 -0.53 -13.75
C LEU A 115 4.53 0.66 -13.07
N ALA A 116 4.18 0.89 -11.80
CA ALA A 116 4.97 1.69 -10.88
C ALA A 116 5.58 0.75 -9.85
N GLU A 117 6.91 0.65 -9.84
CA GLU A 117 7.66 -0.30 -9.01
C GLU A 117 8.45 0.47 -7.95
N PHE A 118 8.45 -0.04 -6.73
CA PHE A 118 9.11 0.58 -5.60
C PHE A 118 9.87 -0.47 -4.80
N THR A 119 11.06 -0.10 -4.35
CA THR A 119 11.80 -0.83 -3.34
C THR A 119 12.18 0.18 -2.28
N GLN A 120 11.53 0.11 -1.12
CA GLN A 120 11.90 0.92 0.01
C GLN A 120 12.92 0.15 0.84
N SER A 121 14.18 0.57 0.77
CA SER A 121 15.20 0.18 1.74
C SER A 121 15.15 1.14 2.92
N TRP A 122 15.07 0.59 4.13
CA TRP A 122 15.49 1.32 5.32
C TRP A 122 17.00 1.15 5.46
N GLY A 123 17.71 2.25 5.65
CA GLY A 123 19.10 2.25 6.10
C GLY A 123 19.17 1.91 7.59
#